data_AF-F6HTD3-F1
#
_entry.id   AF-F6HTD3-F1
#
_cell.length_a   1.000
_cell.length_b   1.000
_cell.length_c   1.000
_cell.angle_alpha   90.00
_cell.angle_beta   90.00
_cell.angle_gamma   90.00
#
_symmetry.space_group_name_H-M   'P 1'
#
loop_
_entity.id
_entity.type
_entity.pdbx_description
1 polymer ?
#
loop_
_entity_poly.entity_id
_entity_poly.type
_entity_poly.pdbx_seq_one_letter_code
_entity_poly.pdbx_strand_id
1 'polypeptide(L)'
;MVGSLPVANVQALASSYSGDVPLRYLRPELLSEEVLVDESLQIPTVDMRKLLVDDDEMSKLHLACKEWGFFQLINHGAAEEVIEKMKADVQEFFKLPLKEKNAYAKLPNGVEGYGQNFVVSEDQKLDWADMHFLQSLPASERNMRFWPEEPTSFRGTLEKYSLELVKVSNCLLKLMAKNLLINPEQLTNMFDVGRQAVRMNYYPPCVHASKVIGLTPHSDFGGLTLLVQVNEVQGLQIKRNGKWIPIRPVPGAFIVNIGDAIEALAAEMGPDTRVNCAAPGFVPTHFAEFLTKNAEIKKGIEDKTLLNRLGTTKDMAAATAFLASDDASYITGETLVVAGGIPSRL
;
A
#
# COMPACT_ATOMS: atom_id res chain seq x y z
N MET A 1 3.71 4.88 -30.00
CA MET A 1 3.88 5.74 -28.81
C MET A 1 4.60 7.00 -29.25
N VAL A 2 4.04 8.17 -28.95
CA VAL A 2 4.69 9.47 -29.19
C VAL A 2 5.73 9.67 -28.09
N GLY A 3 6.96 10.03 -28.46
CA GLY A 3 8.07 10.10 -27.51
C GLY A 3 7.92 11.18 -26.46
N SER A 4 8.62 11.00 -25.33
CA SER A 4 8.68 12.01 -24.27
C SER A 4 9.42 13.23 -24.79
N LEU A 5 8.77 14.39 -24.77
CA LEU A 5 9.43 15.66 -25.09
C LEU A 5 10.51 15.96 -24.03
N PRO A 6 11.66 16.51 -24.42
CA PRO A 6 12.68 16.90 -23.46
C PRO A 6 12.16 18.06 -22.60
N VAL A 7 12.35 17.96 -21.29
CA VAL A 7 12.01 19.01 -20.34
C VAL A 7 13.24 19.44 -19.56
N ALA A 8 13.25 20.70 -19.13
CA ALA A 8 14.32 21.23 -18.31
C ALA A 8 14.40 20.47 -16.97
N ASN A 9 15.62 20.25 -16.50
CA ASN A 9 15.89 19.65 -15.21
C ASN A 9 15.47 20.60 -14.07
N VAL A 10 14.64 20.13 -13.15
CA VAL A 10 14.02 21.01 -12.13
C VAL A 10 15.05 21.44 -11.10
N GLN A 11 16.00 20.58 -10.72
CA GLN A 11 17.08 20.94 -9.81
C GLN A 11 17.97 22.04 -10.40
N ALA A 12 18.25 22.01 -11.70
CA ALA A 12 18.96 23.06 -12.41
C ALA A 12 18.14 24.36 -12.47
N LEU A 13 16.84 24.28 -12.79
CA LEU A 13 15.93 25.43 -12.76
C LEU A 13 15.88 26.10 -11.39
N ALA A 14 15.80 25.30 -10.31
CA ALA A 14 15.80 25.79 -8.94
C ALA A 14 17.14 26.45 -8.57
N SER A 15 18.24 26.01 -9.17
CA SER A 15 19.59 26.55 -8.92
C SER A 15 19.89 27.83 -9.72
N SER A 16 19.33 27.98 -10.93
CA SER A 16 19.54 29.14 -11.81
C SER A 16 18.59 30.32 -11.50
N TYR A 17 18.42 30.58 -10.20
CA TYR A 17 17.48 31.54 -9.62
C TYR A 17 17.47 32.89 -10.36
N SER A 18 16.38 33.19 -11.07
CA SER A 18 16.24 34.48 -11.79
C SER A 18 14.80 34.98 -12.01
N GLY A 19 13.74 34.31 -11.52
CA GLY A 19 12.38 34.82 -11.70
C GLY A 19 11.25 33.89 -11.26
N ASP A 20 10.09 34.07 -11.90
CA ASP A 20 8.87 33.29 -11.71
C ASP A 20 9.03 31.82 -12.15
N VAL A 21 8.31 30.92 -11.47
CA VAL A 21 8.18 29.51 -11.87
C VAL A 21 7.56 29.43 -13.28
N PRO A 22 8.13 28.63 -14.22
CA PRO A 22 7.58 28.54 -15.57
C PRO A 22 6.11 28.08 -15.57
N LEU A 23 5.31 28.61 -16.50
CA LEU A 23 3.86 28.40 -16.56
C LEU A 23 3.42 26.92 -16.58
N ARG A 24 4.27 26.04 -17.12
CA ARG A 24 4.02 24.58 -17.17
C ARG A 24 4.05 23.93 -15.78
N TYR A 25 4.70 24.52 -14.79
CA TYR A 25 4.74 23.98 -13.42
C TYR A 25 3.65 24.55 -12.52
N LEU A 26 3.05 25.69 -12.89
CA LEU A 26 2.00 26.33 -12.09
C LEU A 26 0.70 25.50 -12.08
N ARG A 27 0.17 25.27 -10.88
CA ARG A 27 -1.05 24.52 -10.57
C ARG A 27 -2.06 25.40 -9.81
N PRO A 28 -2.76 26.33 -10.49
CA PRO A 28 -3.73 27.22 -9.84
C PRO A 28 -4.88 26.46 -9.15
N GLU A 29 -5.22 25.27 -9.62
CA GLU A 29 -6.26 24.39 -9.07
C GLU A 29 -5.98 23.94 -7.63
N LEU A 30 -4.70 23.84 -7.21
CA LEU A 30 -4.35 23.42 -5.85
C LEU A 30 -4.81 24.39 -4.77
N LEU A 31 -5.03 25.67 -5.12
CA LEU A 31 -5.54 26.67 -4.18
C LEU A 31 -6.96 26.37 -3.69
N SER A 32 -7.68 25.51 -4.41
CA SER A 32 -9.06 25.11 -4.07
C SER A 32 -9.15 23.81 -3.28
N GLU A 33 -8.04 23.07 -3.13
CA GLU A 33 -8.05 21.78 -2.44
C GLU A 33 -7.84 21.95 -0.93
N GLU A 34 -8.73 21.36 -0.13
CA GLU A 34 -8.65 21.38 1.33
C GLU A 34 -7.67 20.33 1.84
N VAL A 35 -6.61 20.78 2.52
CA VAL A 35 -5.71 19.91 3.28
C VAL A 35 -6.17 19.89 4.73
N LEU A 36 -6.51 18.71 5.24
CA LEU A 36 -6.81 18.52 6.66
C LEU A 36 -5.51 18.56 7.46
N VAL A 37 -5.46 19.48 8.42
CA VAL A 37 -4.34 19.59 9.38
C VAL A 37 -4.75 19.00 10.74
N ASP A 38 -5.61 17.97 10.72
CA ASP A 38 -5.91 17.20 11.93
C ASP A 38 -4.77 16.21 12.18
N GLU A 39 -3.92 16.55 13.16
CA GLU A 39 -2.75 15.75 13.51
C GLU A 39 -3.09 14.37 14.07
N SER A 40 -4.33 14.16 14.54
CA SER A 40 -4.77 12.88 15.08
C SER A 40 -5.09 11.85 13.99
N LEU A 41 -5.36 12.31 12.76
CA LEU A 41 -5.72 11.44 11.65
C LEU A 41 -4.45 10.99 10.91
N GLN A 42 -3.95 9.80 11.26
CA GLN A 42 -2.78 9.19 10.62
C GLN A 42 -3.10 7.79 10.11
N ILE A 43 -2.37 7.36 9.08
CA ILE A 43 -2.47 5.99 8.57
C ILE A 43 -2.03 4.98 9.65
N PRO A 44 -2.60 3.77 9.68
CA PRO A 44 -2.25 2.76 10.69
C PRO A 44 -0.78 2.37 10.65
N THR A 45 -0.18 2.11 11.81
CA THR A 45 1.16 1.51 11.90
C THR A 45 1.05 0.01 12.16
N VAL A 46 1.58 -0.83 11.28
CA VAL A 46 1.54 -2.29 11.37
C VAL A 46 2.92 -2.84 11.75
N ASP A 47 2.98 -3.72 12.75
CA ASP A 47 4.18 -4.41 13.20
C ASP A 47 4.34 -5.76 12.52
N MET A 48 5.29 -5.85 11.59
CA MET A 48 5.48 -7.05 10.78
C MET A 48 5.84 -8.30 11.59
N ARG A 49 6.51 -8.15 12.74
CA ARG A 49 6.90 -9.29 13.59
C ARG A 49 5.69 -9.93 14.28
N LYS A 50 4.64 -9.15 14.53
CA LYS A 50 3.44 -9.61 15.23
C LYS A 50 2.43 -10.29 14.30
N LEU A 51 2.48 -10.01 12.99
CA LEU A 51 1.52 -10.54 12.01
C LEU A 51 1.40 -12.08 11.98
N LEU A 52 2.42 -12.83 12.42
CA LEU A 52 2.34 -14.30 12.44
C LEU A 52 1.77 -14.88 13.75
N VAL A 53 1.68 -14.08 14.81
CA VAL A 53 1.40 -14.56 16.17
C VAL A 53 0.28 -13.81 16.88
N ASP A 54 -0.15 -12.67 16.33
CA ASP A 54 -1.13 -11.76 16.92
C ASP A 54 -2.28 -11.54 15.92
N ASP A 55 -3.44 -12.12 16.23
CA ASP A 55 -4.64 -12.00 15.40
C ASP A 55 -5.18 -10.56 15.36
N ASP A 56 -4.93 -9.75 16.41
CA ASP A 56 -5.31 -8.34 16.43
C ASP A 56 -4.45 -7.55 15.43
N GLU A 57 -3.16 -7.86 15.33
CA GLU A 57 -2.28 -7.21 14.35
C GLU A 57 -2.62 -7.63 12.91
N MET A 58 -3.01 -8.90 12.69
CA MET A 58 -3.53 -9.35 11.39
C MET A 58 -4.82 -8.63 11.01
N SER A 59 -5.72 -8.44 11.98
CA SER A 59 -6.97 -7.69 11.80
C SER A 59 -6.68 -6.22 11.47
N LYS A 60 -5.68 -5.62 12.14
CA LYS A 60 -5.21 -4.27 11.86
C LYS A 60 -4.66 -4.12 10.44
N LEU A 61 -3.86 -5.08 9.95
CA LEU A 61 -3.41 -5.11 8.56
C LEU A 61 -4.61 -5.17 7.60
N HIS A 62 -5.59 -6.03 7.87
CA HIS A 62 -6.79 -6.15 7.05
C HIS A 62 -7.55 -4.81 6.95
N LEU A 63 -7.80 -4.16 8.10
CA LEU A 63 -8.47 -2.87 8.16
C LEU A 63 -7.67 -1.75 7.51
N ALA A 64 -6.34 -1.76 7.65
CA ALA A 64 -5.48 -0.78 6.99
C ALA A 64 -5.56 -0.89 5.46
N CYS A 65 -5.52 -2.11 4.91
CA CYS A 65 -5.70 -2.31 3.48
C CYS A 65 -7.10 -1.87 3.02
N LYS A 66 -8.15 -2.26 3.76
CA LYS A 66 -9.55 -2.02 3.38
C LYS A 66 -10.01 -0.57 3.51
N GLU A 67 -9.64 0.11 4.59
CA GLU A 67 -10.20 1.43 4.93
C GLU A 67 -9.29 2.61 4.56
N TRP A 68 -8.01 2.33 4.31
CA TRP A 68 -7.01 3.34 4.02
C TRP A 68 -6.27 3.10 2.71
N GLY A 69 -6.02 1.85 2.33
CA GLY A 69 -5.11 1.51 1.23
C GLY A 69 -3.65 1.89 1.52
N PHE A 70 -3.35 2.39 2.73
CA PHE A 70 -2.05 2.87 3.19
C PHE A 70 -1.80 2.46 4.64
N PHE A 71 -0.55 2.14 4.97
CA PHE A 71 -0.09 1.92 6.34
C PHE A 71 1.42 2.12 6.47
N GLN A 72 1.91 2.31 7.68
CA GLN A 72 3.34 2.32 7.98
C GLN A 72 3.74 0.95 8.51
N LEU A 73 4.75 0.32 7.93
CA LEU A 73 5.23 -0.99 8.34
C LEU A 73 6.51 -0.84 9.17
N ILE A 74 6.47 -1.24 10.43
CA ILE A 74 7.63 -1.28 11.33
C ILE A 74 8.09 -2.73 11.54
N ASN A 75 9.30 -2.89 12.09
CA ASN A 75 9.88 -4.20 12.41
C ASN A 75 9.90 -5.16 11.21
N HIS A 76 10.02 -4.62 10.00
CA HIS A 76 9.86 -5.32 8.72
C HIS A 76 10.96 -6.34 8.38
N GLY A 77 12.02 -6.42 9.18
CA GLY A 77 13.09 -7.41 9.00
C GLY A 77 14.15 -7.02 7.97
N ALA A 78 13.87 -6.10 7.05
CA ALA A 78 14.90 -5.53 6.17
C ALA A 78 16.03 -4.86 7.00
N ALA A 79 17.28 -5.13 6.62
CA ALA A 79 18.46 -4.63 7.32
C ALA A 79 18.57 -3.10 7.24
N GLU A 80 18.59 -2.44 8.39
CA GLU A 80 18.62 -0.98 8.49
C GLU A 80 19.85 -0.37 7.78
N GLU A 81 21.01 -1.00 7.92
CA GLU A 81 22.25 -0.59 7.24
C GLU A 81 22.12 -0.54 5.70
N VAL A 82 21.31 -1.43 5.11
CA VAL A 82 21.08 -1.47 3.65
C VAL A 82 20.18 -0.31 3.24
N ILE A 83 19.13 -0.02 4.02
CA ILE A 83 18.21 1.08 3.77
C ILE A 83 18.94 2.42 3.90
N GLU A 84 19.71 2.61 4.97
CA GLU A 84 20.49 3.83 5.20
C GLU A 84 21.58 4.03 4.16
N LYS A 85 22.26 2.96 3.74
CA LYS A 85 23.24 3.05 2.65
C LYS A 85 22.57 3.42 1.32
N MET A 86 21.38 2.89 1.03
CA MET A 86 20.64 3.27 -0.18
C MET A 86 20.22 4.74 -0.14
N LYS A 87 19.75 5.24 1.00
CA LYS A 87 19.45 6.68 1.19
C LYS A 87 20.67 7.55 0.91
N ALA A 88 21.82 7.19 1.47
CA ALA A 88 23.08 7.90 1.25
C ALA A 88 23.50 7.90 -0.23
N ASP A 89 23.44 6.73 -0.89
CA ASP A 89 23.81 6.59 -2.31
C ASP A 89 22.90 7.41 -3.23
N VAL A 90 21.58 7.44 -2.96
CA VAL A 90 20.63 8.31 -3.67
C VAL A 90 21.00 9.78 -3.47
N GLN A 91 21.26 10.20 -2.23
CA GLN A 91 21.64 11.59 -1.95
C GLN A 91 22.93 12.00 -2.66
N GLU A 92 23.95 11.13 -2.66
CA GLU A 92 25.21 11.38 -3.36
C GLU A 92 24.98 11.47 -4.88
N PHE A 93 24.21 10.56 -5.47
CA PHE A 93 23.86 10.61 -6.89
C PHE A 93 23.19 11.95 -7.27
N PHE A 94 22.19 12.40 -6.52
CA PHE A 94 21.50 13.66 -6.82
C PHE A 94 22.36 14.92 -6.57
N LYS A 95 23.45 14.81 -5.80
CA LYS A 95 24.45 15.88 -5.62
C LYS A 95 25.46 15.97 -6.77
N LEU A 96 25.57 14.93 -7.61
CA LEU A 96 26.47 14.96 -8.77
C LEU A 96 26.13 16.12 -9.73
N PRO A 97 27.12 16.66 -10.45
CA PRO A 97 26.89 17.63 -11.52
C PRO A 97 25.84 17.14 -12.53
N LEU A 98 25.02 18.06 -13.04
CA LEU A 98 23.96 17.72 -14.00
C LEU A 98 24.49 16.94 -15.21
N LYS A 99 25.68 17.28 -15.70
CA LYS A 99 26.33 16.57 -16.80
C LYS A 99 26.53 15.09 -16.51
N GLU A 100 26.90 14.75 -15.29
CA GLU A 100 27.13 13.36 -14.86
C GLU A 100 25.80 12.61 -14.70
N LYS A 101 24.78 13.24 -14.09
CA LYS A 101 23.44 12.65 -14.01
C LYS A 101 22.81 12.43 -15.38
N ASN A 102 23.04 13.35 -16.33
CA ASN A 102 22.56 13.24 -17.70
C ASN A 102 23.23 12.11 -18.51
N ALA A 103 24.34 11.53 -18.04
CA ALA A 103 24.88 10.30 -18.64
C ALA A 103 23.88 9.13 -18.55
N TYR A 104 23.01 9.16 -17.53
CA TYR A 104 21.96 8.17 -17.29
C TYR A 104 20.58 8.66 -17.76
N ALA A 105 20.53 9.72 -18.57
CA ALA A 105 19.28 10.30 -19.05
C ALA A 105 18.45 9.26 -19.80
N LYS A 106 17.13 9.37 -19.64
CA LYS A 106 16.19 8.52 -20.36
C LYS A 106 16.37 8.62 -21.87
N LEU A 107 16.10 7.51 -22.55
CA LEU A 107 16.01 7.49 -24.01
C LEU A 107 14.63 7.97 -24.51
N PRO A 108 14.55 8.48 -25.76
CA PRO A 108 13.27 8.70 -26.42
C PRO A 108 12.42 7.42 -26.38
N ASN A 109 11.15 7.54 -25.99
CA ASN A 109 10.20 6.43 -25.80
C ASN A 109 10.54 5.44 -24.67
N GLY A 110 11.58 5.69 -23.87
CA GLY A 110 11.92 4.89 -22.70
C GLY A 110 11.28 5.41 -21.41
N VAL A 111 11.12 4.52 -20.42
CA VAL A 111 10.66 4.84 -19.06
C VAL A 111 11.77 4.80 -18.02
N GLU A 112 12.86 4.06 -18.30
CA GLU A 112 14.05 4.00 -17.46
C GLU A 112 15.03 5.14 -17.74
N GLY A 113 15.74 5.55 -16.69
CA GLY A 113 16.76 6.59 -16.73
C GLY A 113 16.42 7.82 -15.89
N TYR A 114 17.27 8.83 -15.99
CA TYR A 114 17.15 10.11 -15.29
C TYR A 114 16.34 11.12 -16.12
N GLY A 115 15.39 11.80 -15.48
CA GLY A 115 14.50 12.79 -16.09
C GLY A 115 13.03 12.44 -15.89
N GLN A 116 12.13 13.34 -16.28
CA GLN A 116 10.69 13.16 -16.07
C GLN A 116 10.08 12.09 -16.97
N ASN A 117 9.04 11.40 -16.47
CA ASN A 117 8.25 10.43 -17.22
C ASN A 117 6.98 11.06 -17.82
N PHE A 118 6.53 10.49 -18.95
CA PHE A 118 5.24 10.78 -19.58
C PHE A 118 4.98 12.25 -20.00
N VAL A 119 5.99 12.95 -20.53
CA VAL A 119 5.80 14.29 -21.12
C VAL A 119 5.41 14.16 -22.60
N VAL A 120 4.12 14.28 -22.91
CA VAL A 120 3.57 13.99 -24.25
C VAL A 120 3.15 15.23 -25.04
N SER A 121 3.10 16.42 -24.43
CA SER A 121 2.79 17.67 -25.14
C SER A 121 3.51 18.89 -24.54
N GLU A 122 3.58 19.98 -25.30
CA GLU A 122 4.16 21.26 -24.85
C GLU A 122 3.26 22.00 -23.85
N ASP A 123 1.95 21.78 -23.92
CA ASP A 123 0.97 22.40 -23.01
C ASP A 123 0.77 21.61 -21.71
N GLN A 124 1.37 20.42 -21.62
CA GLN A 124 1.26 19.57 -20.45
C GLN A 124 1.86 20.24 -19.21
N LYS A 125 1.09 20.17 -18.12
CA LYS A 125 1.51 20.55 -16.78
C LYS A 125 2.56 19.57 -16.24
N LEU A 126 3.67 20.10 -15.75
CA LEU A 126 4.85 19.35 -15.31
C LEU A 126 4.99 19.38 -13.79
N ASP A 127 5.58 18.33 -13.25
CA ASP A 127 5.84 18.20 -11.82
C ASP A 127 7.14 18.92 -11.44
N TRP A 128 7.18 19.52 -10.24
CA TRP A 128 8.37 20.15 -9.67
C TRP A 128 9.27 19.10 -9.01
N ALA A 129 9.74 18.16 -9.84
CA ALA A 129 10.61 17.08 -9.43
C ALA A 129 11.52 16.63 -10.56
N ASP A 130 12.67 16.09 -10.17
CA ASP A 130 13.45 15.19 -11.00
C ASP A 130 13.30 13.77 -10.48
N MET A 131 13.45 12.78 -11.35
CA MET A 131 13.38 11.39 -10.95
C MET A 131 14.41 10.53 -11.68
N HIS A 132 14.75 9.41 -11.06
CA HIS A 132 15.51 8.34 -11.66
C HIS A 132 14.73 7.04 -11.50
N PHE A 133 14.36 6.41 -12.63
CA PHE A 133 13.57 5.19 -12.66
C PHE A 133 14.41 4.04 -13.20
N LEU A 134 14.45 2.93 -12.47
CA LEU A 134 15.23 1.75 -12.82
C LEU A 134 14.38 0.50 -12.65
N GLN A 135 14.41 -0.40 -13.63
CA GLN A 135 13.99 -1.77 -13.43
C GLN A 135 15.03 -2.48 -12.57
N SER A 136 14.63 -2.95 -11.39
CA SER A 136 15.52 -3.68 -10.47
C SER A 136 15.43 -5.19 -10.62
N LEU A 137 14.26 -5.73 -10.97
CA LEU A 137 14.04 -7.16 -11.17
C LEU A 137 13.08 -7.44 -12.33
N PRO A 138 13.19 -8.59 -13.01
CA PRO A 138 14.22 -9.61 -12.83
C PRO A 138 15.60 -9.13 -13.30
N ALA A 139 16.68 -9.76 -12.82
CA ALA A 139 18.04 -9.36 -13.14
C ALA A 139 18.36 -9.39 -14.66
N SER A 140 17.69 -10.28 -15.40
CA SER A 140 17.80 -10.41 -16.85
C SER A 140 17.22 -9.24 -17.64
N GLU A 141 16.33 -8.44 -17.04
CA GLU A 141 15.70 -7.27 -17.66
C GLU A 141 16.40 -5.95 -17.28
N ARG A 142 17.44 -6.00 -16.43
CA ARG A 142 18.18 -4.79 -16.01
C ARG A 142 18.94 -4.19 -17.19
N ASN A 143 18.72 -2.91 -17.44
CA ASN A 143 19.52 -2.14 -18.38
C ASN A 143 20.59 -1.33 -17.64
N MET A 144 21.81 -1.88 -17.57
CA MET A 144 22.93 -1.28 -16.80
C MET A 144 23.37 0.09 -17.30
N ARG A 145 22.98 0.50 -18.51
CA ARG A 145 23.20 1.87 -19.01
C ARG A 145 22.60 2.91 -18.07
N PHE A 146 21.44 2.62 -17.48
CA PHE A 146 20.75 3.56 -16.62
C PHE A 146 21.20 3.48 -15.17
N TRP A 147 21.95 2.43 -14.79
CA TRP A 147 22.40 2.22 -13.42
C TRP A 147 23.65 3.04 -13.13
N PRO A 148 23.62 4.02 -12.20
CA PRO A 148 24.74 4.88 -11.86
C PRO A 148 26.00 4.11 -11.47
N GLU A 149 27.14 4.55 -11.99
CA GLU A 149 28.48 4.10 -11.54
C GLU A 149 28.99 4.94 -10.38
N GLU A 150 28.46 6.16 -10.23
CA GLU A 150 28.75 7.03 -9.10
C GLU A 150 27.46 7.31 -8.30
N PRO A 151 27.50 7.17 -6.96
CA PRO A 151 28.64 6.71 -6.17
C PRO A 151 29.00 5.23 -6.46
N THR A 152 30.28 4.88 -6.37
CA THR A 152 30.78 3.51 -6.67
C THR A 152 30.04 2.37 -5.97
N SER A 153 29.42 2.62 -4.82
CA SER A 153 28.59 1.64 -4.09
C SER A 153 27.18 1.45 -4.67
N PHE A 154 26.67 2.40 -5.46
CA PHE A 154 25.25 2.51 -5.83
C PHE A 154 24.67 1.20 -6.36
N ARG A 155 25.33 0.57 -7.36
CA ARG A 155 24.82 -0.65 -8.00
C ARG A 155 24.70 -1.81 -7.01
N GLY A 156 25.74 -2.00 -6.19
CA GLY A 156 25.78 -3.07 -5.18
C GLY A 156 24.79 -2.82 -4.05
N THR A 157 24.61 -1.57 -3.63
CA THR A 157 23.61 -1.18 -2.64
C THR A 157 22.19 -1.39 -3.16
N LEU A 158 21.89 -0.94 -4.39
CA LEU A 158 20.57 -1.08 -5.01
C LEU A 158 20.17 -2.55 -5.18
N GLU A 159 21.11 -3.42 -5.53
CA GLU A 159 20.84 -4.85 -5.60
C GLU A 159 20.47 -5.45 -4.24
N LYS A 160 21.24 -5.16 -3.18
CA LYS A 160 20.92 -5.62 -1.83
C LYS A 160 19.58 -5.06 -1.34
N TYR A 161 19.35 -3.77 -1.55
CA TYR A 161 18.12 -3.09 -1.18
C TYR A 161 16.89 -3.67 -1.90
N SER A 162 17.00 -3.91 -3.21
CA SER A 162 15.97 -4.57 -4.02
C SER A 162 15.59 -5.95 -3.45
N LEU A 163 16.58 -6.77 -3.10
CA LEU A 163 16.34 -8.10 -2.54
C LEU A 163 15.69 -8.06 -1.15
N GLU A 164 16.08 -7.11 -0.29
CA GLU A 164 15.43 -6.91 1.00
C GLU A 164 13.95 -6.50 0.83
N LEU A 165 13.66 -5.56 -0.08
CA LEU A 165 12.28 -5.14 -0.37
C LEU A 165 11.41 -6.29 -0.90
N VAL A 166 11.96 -7.17 -1.75
CA VAL A 166 11.23 -8.34 -2.26
C VAL A 166 10.87 -9.32 -1.14
N LYS A 167 11.77 -9.54 -0.17
CA LYS A 167 11.45 -10.39 0.99
C LYS A 167 10.28 -9.81 1.78
N VAL A 168 10.31 -8.50 2.02
CA VAL A 168 9.25 -7.79 2.75
C VAL A 168 7.93 -7.85 1.98
N SER A 169 7.93 -7.49 0.70
CA SER A 169 6.73 -7.48 -0.14
C SER A 169 6.11 -8.87 -0.28
N ASN A 170 6.91 -9.90 -0.51
CA ASN A 170 6.42 -11.28 -0.62
C ASN A 170 5.79 -11.77 0.69
N CYS A 171 6.40 -11.46 1.83
CA CYS A 171 5.83 -11.82 3.11
C CYS A 171 4.51 -11.08 3.36
N LEU A 172 4.45 -9.77 3.08
CA LEU A 172 3.22 -8.98 3.17
C LEU A 172 2.12 -9.54 2.26
N LEU A 173 2.42 -9.83 0.99
CA LEU A 173 1.44 -10.39 0.06
C LEU A 173 0.88 -11.73 0.58
N LYS A 174 1.72 -12.63 1.12
CA LYS A 174 1.23 -13.88 1.70
C LYS A 174 0.32 -13.66 2.91
N LEU A 175 0.60 -12.65 3.73
CA LEU A 175 -0.24 -12.29 4.89
C LEU A 175 -1.55 -11.62 4.45
N MET A 176 -1.52 -10.78 3.42
CA MET A 176 -2.73 -10.21 2.80
C MET A 176 -3.61 -11.31 2.19
N ALA A 177 -3.01 -12.28 1.49
CA ALA A 177 -3.73 -13.44 0.98
C ALA A 177 -4.39 -14.26 2.11
N LYS A 178 -3.69 -14.46 3.23
CA LYS A 178 -4.28 -15.09 4.42
C LYS A 178 -5.50 -14.31 4.94
N ASN A 179 -5.42 -12.98 5.01
CA ASN A 179 -6.55 -12.13 5.41
C ASN A 179 -7.72 -12.18 4.42
N LEU A 180 -7.43 -12.39 3.14
CA LEU A 180 -8.45 -12.55 2.09
C LEU A 180 -8.97 -13.99 2.00
N LEU A 181 -8.43 -14.93 2.80
CA LEU A 181 -8.76 -16.36 2.76
C LEU A 181 -8.50 -17.03 1.40
N ILE A 182 -7.53 -16.50 0.64
CA ILE A 182 -7.11 -17.02 -0.66
C ILE A 182 -5.77 -17.73 -0.54
N ASN A 183 -5.44 -18.56 -1.55
CA ASN A 183 -4.15 -19.24 -1.57
C ASN A 183 -3.00 -18.21 -1.63
N PRO A 184 -2.07 -18.19 -0.66
CA PRO A 184 -0.94 -17.26 -0.67
C PRO A 184 -0.10 -17.31 -1.94
N GLU A 185 0.07 -18.50 -2.52
CA GLU A 185 0.84 -18.66 -3.75
C GLU A 185 0.09 -18.09 -4.97
N GLN A 186 -1.24 -18.07 -4.96
CA GLN A 186 -2.02 -17.48 -6.04
C GLN A 186 -1.78 -15.98 -6.12
N LEU A 187 -1.88 -15.26 -5.00
CA LEU A 187 -1.63 -13.81 -4.97
C LEU A 187 -0.19 -13.47 -5.34
N THR A 188 0.80 -14.22 -4.82
CA THR A 188 2.22 -13.94 -5.13
C THR A 188 2.60 -14.26 -6.57
N ASN A 189 2.00 -15.29 -7.18
CA ASN A 189 2.29 -15.67 -8.58
C ASN A 189 1.65 -14.74 -9.61
N MET A 190 0.62 -13.97 -9.22
CA MET A 190 -0.07 -13.03 -10.10
C MET A 190 0.69 -11.71 -10.30
N PHE A 191 1.58 -11.33 -9.39
CA PHE A 191 2.52 -10.23 -9.63
C PHE A 191 3.66 -10.71 -10.53
N ASP A 192 3.41 -10.57 -11.83
CA ASP A 192 4.29 -10.83 -12.99
C ASP A 192 5.76 -11.08 -12.60
N VAL A 193 6.13 -12.36 -12.48
CA VAL A 193 7.51 -12.89 -12.40
C VAL A 193 8.47 -12.08 -11.48
N GLY A 194 7.97 -11.55 -10.35
CA GLY A 194 8.81 -10.77 -9.44
C GLY A 194 9.41 -9.50 -10.07
N ARG A 195 8.70 -8.89 -11.03
CA ARG A 195 9.09 -7.59 -11.59
C ARG A 195 9.05 -6.53 -10.51
N GLN A 196 10.13 -5.79 -10.41
CA GLN A 196 10.29 -4.69 -9.46
C GLN A 196 10.97 -3.53 -10.17
N ALA A 197 10.47 -2.33 -9.92
CA ALA A 197 11.12 -1.10 -10.31
C ALA A 197 11.34 -0.22 -9.09
N VAL A 198 12.38 0.60 -9.15
CA VAL A 198 12.71 1.59 -8.12
C VAL A 198 12.65 2.97 -8.74
N ARG A 199 11.87 3.85 -8.12
CA ARG A 199 11.75 5.26 -8.49
C ARG A 199 12.33 6.13 -7.39
N MET A 200 13.40 6.83 -7.70
CA MET A 200 14.02 7.80 -6.81
C MET A 200 13.54 9.19 -7.21
N ASN A 201 12.87 9.90 -6.30
CA ASN A 201 12.35 11.23 -6.56
C ASN A 201 13.17 12.28 -5.80
N TYR A 202 13.51 13.37 -6.49
CA TYR A 202 14.15 14.53 -5.91
C TYR A 202 13.27 15.76 -6.13
N TYR A 203 12.92 16.43 -5.05
CA TYR A 203 12.06 17.61 -5.03
C TYR A 203 12.90 18.83 -4.64
N PRO A 204 13.37 19.65 -5.61
CA PRO A 204 14.14 20.84 -5.32
C PRO A 204 13.30 21.89 -4.59
N PRO A 205 13.91 22.75 -3.75
CA PRO A 205 13.21 23.88 -3.14
C PRO A 205 12.51 24.76 -4.19
N CYS A 206 11.35 25.33 -3.82
CA CYS A 206 10.60 26.25 -4.67
C CYS A 206 10.09 27.44 -3.85
N VAL A 207 10.42 28.67 -4.27
CA VAL A 207 9.94 29.91 -3.62
C VAL A 207 8.42 30.10 -3.73
N HIS A 208 7.79 29.46 -4.72
CA HIS A 208 6.35 29.43 -4.90
C HIS A 208 5.78 28.02 -4.68
N ALA A 209 6.23 27.35 -3.60
CA ALA A 209 5.82 25.98 -3.28
C ALA A 209 4.28 25.78 -3.27
N SER A 210 3.51 26.79 -2.88
CA SER A 210 2.04 26.74 -2.88
C SER A 210 1.39 26.78 -4.28
N LYS A 211 2.18 26.97 -5.34
CA LYS A 211 1.72 27.05 -6.73
C LYS A 211 2.22 25.89 -7.60
N VAL A 212 3.02 24.99 -7.05
CA VAL A 212 3.57 23.83 -7.76
C VAL A 212 3.22 22.56 -7.02
N ILE A 213 3.38 21.41 -7.69
CA ILE A 213 3.28 20.12 -7.05
C ILE A 213 4.53 19.29 -7.32
N GLY A 214 5.02 18.59 -6.30
CA GLY A 214 6.17 17.69 -6.46
C GLY A 214 5.82 16.47 -7.31
N LEU A 215 4.63 15.90 -7.11
CA LEU A 215 4.12 14.77 -7.87
C LEU A 215 2.60 14.91 -8.01
N THR A 216 2.10 14.93 -9.25
CA THR A 216 0.67 15.09 -9.54
C THR A 216 -0.17 14.00 -8.86
N PRO A 217 -1.41 14.28 -8.38
CA PRO A 217 -2.27 13.27 -7.75
C PRO A 217 -2.48 12.06 -8.65
N HIS A 218 -2.29 10.86 -8.09
CA HIS A 218 -2.43 9.59 -8.81
C HIS A 218 -2.69 8.44 -7.81
N SER A 219 -3.16 7.31 -8.34
CA SER A 219 -3.02 5.99 -7.71
C SER A 219 -1.85 5.24 -8.36
N ASP A 220 -1.27 4.30 -7.63
CA ASP A 220 -0.18 3.47 -8.16
C ASP A 220 -0.76 2.30 -8.97
N PHE A 221 -0.36 2.17 -10.22
CA PHE A 221 -0.86 1.09 -11.09
C PHE A 221 -0.45 -0.33 -10.65
N GLY A 222 0.66 -0.45 -9.90
CA GLY A 222 1.29 -1.73 -9.56
C GLY A 222 0.57 -2.55 -8.48
N GLY A 223 1.32 -3.49 -7.87
CA GLY A 223 0.84 -4.31 -6.76
C GLY A 223 0.98 -3.60 -5.41
N LEU A 224 2.17 -3.69 -4.82
CA LEU A 224 2.52 -2.97 -3.58
C LEU A 224 3.64 -1.98 -3.85
N THR A 225 3.51 -0.80 -3.25
CA THR A 225 4.58 0.19 -3.19
C THR A 225 5.12 0.26 -1.76
N LEU A 226 6.44 0.18 -1.61
CA LEU A 226 7.15 0.35 -0.34
C LEU A 226 7.99 1.63 -0.43
N LEU A 227 7.48 2.71 0.14
CA LEU A 227 8.11 4.03 0.12
C LEU A 227 9.04 4.22 1.32
N VAL A 228 10.24 4.72 1.05
CA VAL A 228 11.20 5.21 2.05
C VAL A 228 11.36 6.71 1.87
N GLN A 229 11.15 7.48 2.94
CA GLN A 229 11.51 8.90 2.95
C GLN A 229 13.01 9.04 3.24
N VAL A 230 13.74 9.68 2.33
CA VAL A 230 15.22 9.78 2.38
C VAL A 230 15.71 10.82 3.38
N ASN A 231 14.91 11.85 3.67
CA ASN A 231 15.22 12.91 4.63
C ASN A 231 13.98 13.25 5.49
N GLU A 232 14.09 14.23 6.38
CA GLU A 232 13.00 14.59 7.31
C GLU A 232 11.97 15.57 6.71
N VAL A 233 12.13 15.97 5.45
CA VAL A 233 11.24 16.94 4.79
C VAL A 233 9.90 16.27 4.49
N GLN A 234 8.84 16.80 5.09
CA GLN A 234 7.48 16.33 4.86
C GLN A 234 7.00 16.68 3.45
N GLY A 235 6.17 15.83 2.85
CA GLY A 235 5.63 16.10 1.52
C GLY A 235 4.58 15.12 1.02
N LEU A 236 4.57 13.89 1.53
CA LEU A 236 3.52 12.92 1.17
C LEU A 236 2.18 13.34 1.76
N GLN A 237 1.17 13.36 0.90
CA GLN A 237 -0.24 13.51 1.27
C GLN A 237 -1.04 12.38 0.60
N ILE A 238 -2.06 11.89 1.30
CA ILE A 238 -3.03 10.93 0.74
C ILE A 238 -4.42 11.54 0.72
N LYS A 239 -5.27 11.13 -0.22
CA LYS A 239 -6.64 11.63 -0.31
C LYS A 239 -7.60 10.64 0.37
N ARG A 240 -8.37 11.12 1.35
CA ARG A 240 -9.40 10.32 2.05
C ARG A 240 -10.64 11.16 2.24
N ASN A 241 -11.81 10.62 1.88
CA ASN A 241 -13.11 11.30 1.98
C ASN A 241 -13.09 12.70 1.32
N GLY A 242 -12.43 12.80 0.16
CA GLY A 242 -12.32 14.05 -0.60
C GLY A 242 -11.26 15.05 -0.09
N LYS A 243 -10.59 14.77 1.03
CA LYS A 243 -9.64 15.68 1.66
C LYS A 243 -8.22 15.12 1.67
N TRP A 244 -7.23 16.00 1.57
CA TRP A 244 -5.82 15.61 1.62
C TRP A 244 -5.32 15.55 3.07
N ILE A 245 -4.65 14.45 3.41
CA ILE A 245 -4.11 14.19 4.75
C ILE A 245 -2.59 14.08 4.65
N PRO A 246 -1.81 14.92 5.36
CA PRO A 246 -0.36 14.79 5.41
C PRO A 246 0.06 13.55 6.20
N ILE A 247 1.01 12.81 5.66
CA ILE A 247 1.57 11.62 6.32
C ILE A 247 2.85 11.99 7.06
N ARG A 248 2.91 11.61 8.35
CA ARG A 248 4.14 11.72 9.16
C ARG A 248 4.84 10.35 9.20
N PRO A 249 5.99 10.19 8.54
CA PRO A 249 6.71 8.93 8.55
C PRO A 249 7.19 8.58 9.97
N VAL A 250 6.97 7.34 10.38
CA VAL A 250 7.59 6.74 11.56
C VAL A 250 9.05 6.43 11.24
N PRO A 251 10.01 6.83 12.09
CA PRO A 251 11.42 6.53 11.88
C PRO A 251 11.65 5.02 11.67
N GLY A 252 12.39 4.67 10.63
CA GLY A 252 12.69 3.29 10.27
C GLY A 252 11.51 2.48 9.71
N ALA A 253 10.37 3.11 9.42
CA ALA A 253 9.23 2.44 8.78
C ALA A 253 9.26 2.56 7.25
N PHE A 254 8.67 1.58 6.57
CA PHE A 254 8.19 1.78 5.20
C PHE A 254 6.78 2.38 5.24
N ILE A 255 6.48 3.32 4.35
CA ILE A 255 5.09 3.66 4.04
C ILE A 255 4.66 2.74 2.91
N VAL A 256 3.67 1.91 3.16
CA VAL A 256 3.18 0.90 2.21
C VAL A 256 1.82 1.34 1.69
N ASN A 257 1.62 1.23 0.38
CA ASN A 257 0.30 1.38 -0.22
C ASN A 257 -0.04 0.27 -1.19
N ILE A 258 -1.34 0.03 -1.28
CA ILE A 258 -1.96 -0.89 -2.23
C ILE A 258 -2.12 -0.17 -3.56
N GLY A 259 -1.70 -0.82 -4.65
CA GLY A 259 -1.89 -0.32 -6.01
C GLY A 259 -3.09 -0.95 -6.71
N ASP A 260 -3.47 -0.34 -7.83
CA ASP A 260 -4.67 -0.64 -8.61
C ASP A 260 -4.74 -2.13 -9.02
N ALA A 261 -3.60 -2.78 -9.27
CA ALA A 261 -3.59 -4.20 -9.64
C ALA A 261 -4.05 -5.11 -8.49
N ILE A 262 -3.69 -4.81 -7.23
CA ILE A 262 -4.22 -5.55 -6.08
C ILE A 262 -5.70 -5.24 -5.87
N GLU A 263 -6.11 -3.99 -6.03
CA GLU A 263 -7.50 -3.60 -5.87
C GLU A 263 -8.41 -4.30 -6.89
N ALA A 264 -8.03 -4.28 -8.17
CA ALA A 264 -8.72 -4.99 -9.24
C ALA A 264 -8.76 -6.49 -8.97
N LEU A 265 -7.64 -7.07 -8.53
CA LEU A 265 -7.58 -8.49 -8.19
C LEU A 265 -8.50 -8.84 -7.02
N ALA A 266 -8.52 -8.05 -5.96
CA ALA A 266 -9.42 -8.29 -4.84
C ALA A 266 -10.89 -8.27 -5.29
N ALA A 267 -11.25 -7.42 -6.25
CA ALA A 267 -12.58 -7.41 -6.87
C ALA A 267 -12.81 -8.64 -7.79
N GLU A 268 -11.83 -9.04 -8.61
CA GLU A 268 -11.90 -10.22 -9.50
C GLU A 268 -11.91 -11.56 -8.75
N MET A 269 -11.38 -11.62 -7.54
CA MET A 269 -11.45 -12.80 -6.67
C MET A 269 -12.76 -12.87 -5.88
N GLY A 270 -13.53 -11.77 -5.84
CA GLY A 270 -14.85 -11.70 -5.22
C GLY A 270 -15.89 -12.70 -5.77
N PRO A 271 -16.00 -12.94 -7.09
CA PRO A 271 -16.91 -13.94 -7.67
C PRO A 271 -16.59 -15.37 -7.24
N ASP A 272 -15.32 -15.70 -7.04
CA ASP A 272 -14.87 -17.04 -6.64
C ASP A 272 -14.81 -17.21 -5.10
N THR A 273 -15.08 -16.14 -4.34
CA THR A 273 -15.04 -16.12 -2.87
C THR A 273 -16.39 -15.72 -2.30
N ARG A 274 -17.09 -16.66 -1.66
CA ARG A 274 -18.35 -16.37 -0.96
C ARG A 274 -18.07 -15.93 0.47
N VAL A 275 -18.57 -14.76 0.85
CA VAL A 275 -18.43 -14.23 2.21
C VAL A 275 -19.80 -14.22 2.87
N ASN A 276 -20.00 -15.06 3.88
CA ASN A 276 -21.25 -15.12 4.65
C ASN A 276 -20.95 -15.03 6.13
N CYS A 277 -21.87 -14.48 6.91
CA CYS A 277 -21.80 -14.43 8.37
C CYS A 277 -22.69 -15.53 8.95
N ALA A 278 -22.18 -16.31 9.91
CA ALA A 278 -23.01 -17.13 10.79
C ALA A 278 -23.20 -16.36 12.11
N ALA A 279 -24.43 -15.94 12.40
CA ALA A 279 -24.77 -15.22 13.62
C ALA A 279 -25.34 -16.20 14.67
N PRO A 280 -24.52 -16.67 15.64
CA PRO A 280 -24.96 -17.64 16.62
C PRO A 280 -25.93 -17.03 17.64
N GLY A 281 -26.92 -17.81 18.07
CA GLY A 281 -27.62 -17.57 19.33
C GLY A 281 -26.77 -18.00 20.54
N PHE A 282 -27.43 -18.24 21.67
CA PHE A 282 -26.72 -18.72 22.87
C PHE A 282 -26.24 -20.16 22.69
N VAL A 283 -24.92 -20.33 22.60
CA VAL A 283 -24.22 -21.61 22.55
C VAL A 283 -23.29 -21.71 23.77
N PRO A 284 -23.31 -22.83 24.53
CA PRO A 284 -22.39 -23.03 25.66
C PRO A 284 -20.96 -23.20 25.15
N THR A 285 -20.21 -22.10 25.09
CA THR A 285 -18.77 -22.08 24.86
C THR A 285 -18.04 -21.82 26.18
N HIS A 286 -16.72 -22.03 26.22
CA HIS A 286 -15.92 -21.75 27.42
C HIS A 286 -16.07 -20.30 27.90
N PHE A 287 -16.32 -19.37 26.97
CA PHE A 287 -16.55 -17.95 27.26
C PHE A 287 -17.95 -17.66 27.84
N ALA A 288 -18.96 -18.48 27.52
CA ALA A 288 -20.34 -18.33 27.99
C ALA A 288 -20.71 -19.25 29.17
N GLU A 289 -19.74 -20.01 29.71
CA GLU A 289 -19.97 -21.06 30.69
C GLU A 289 -20.66 -20.56 31.97
N PHE A 290 -20.36 -19.32 32.38
CA PHE A 290 -20.92 -18.69 33.58
C PHE A 290 -22.42 -18.40 33.45
N LEU A 291 -22.92 -18.13 32.24
CA LEU A 291 -24.36 -17.92 31.97
C LEU A 291 -25.11 -19.25 31.94
N THR A 292 -24.46 -20.31 31.43
CA THR A 292 -25.08 -21.62 31.23
C THR A 292 -25.03 -22.54 32.45
N LYS A 293 -24.14 -22.28 33.42
CA LYS A 293 -24.00 -23.06 34.67
C LYS A 293 -25.09 -22.74 35.71
N ASN A 294 -25.70 -21.56 35.64
CA ASN A 294 -26.87 -21.24 36.47
C ASN A 294 -28.14 -21.76 35.79
N ALA A 295 -28.82 -22.70 36.44
CA ALA A 295 -30.00 -23.37 35.88
C ALA A 295 -31.18 -22.42 35.59
N GLU A 296 -31.38 -21.38 36.42
CA GLU A 296 -32.45 -20.40 36.22
C GLU A 296 -32.16 -19.48 35.03
N ILE A 297 -30.92 -19.00 34.91
CA ILE A 297 -30.48 -18.18 33.78
C ILE A 297 -30.55 -18.99 32.49
N LYS A 298 -30.03 -20.22 32.51
CA LYS A 298 -30.10 -21.14 31.37
C LYS A 298 -31.54 -21.34 30.92
N LYS A 299 -32.45 -21.68 31.84
CA LYS A 299 -33.86 -21.90 31.53
C LYS A 299 -34.52 -20.64 30.97
N GLY A 300 -34.24 -19.47 31.56
CA GLY A 300 -34.74 -18.19 31.05
C GLY A 300 -34.22 -17.80 29.67
N ILE A 301 -33.08 -18.37 29.21
CA ILE A 301 -32.60 -18.23 27.84
C ILE A 301 -33.27 -19.26 26.93
N GLU A 302 -33.39 -20.51 27.38
CA GLU A 302 -34.07 -21.58 26.63
C GLU A 302 -35.53 -21.21 26.32
N ASP A 303 -36.26 -20.64 27.29
CA ASP A 303 -37.64 -20.18 27.12
C ASP A 303 -37.79 -19.02 26.12
N LYS A 304 -36.69 -18.34 25.76
CA LYS A 304 -36.68 -17.29 24.74
C LYS A 304 -36.40 -17.82 23.34
N THR A 305 -35.90 -19.05 23.21
CA THR A 305 -35.72 -19.69 21.90
C THR A 305 -37.02 -20.41 21.53
N LEU A 306 -37.44 -20.32 20.26
CA LEU A 306 -38.63 -21.04 19.78
C LEU A 306 -38.42 -22.58 19.82
N LEU A 307 -37.17 -23.02 19.81
CA LEU A 307 -36.80 -24.44 19.93
C LEU A 307 -36.72 -24.93 21.38
N ASN A 308 -36.92 -24.06 22.38
CA ASN A 308 -36.83 -24.37 23.82
C ASN A 308 -35.54 -25.10 24.22
N ARG A 309 -34.43 -24.73 23.58
CA ARG A 309 -33.09 -25.22 23.89
C ARG A 309 -32.02 -24.20 23.50
N LEU A 310 -30.83 -24.34 24.09
CA LEU A 310 -29.64 -23.65 23.62
C LEU A 310 -29.12 -24.27 22.31
N GLY A 311 -28.37 -23.47 21.56
CA GLY A 311 -27.59 -23.97 20.43
C GLY A 311 -26.43 -24.84 20.92
N THR A 312 -25.99 -25.76 20.07
CA THR A 312 -24.83 -26.61 20.30
C THR A 312 -23.72 -26.25 19.33
N THR A 313 -22.49 -26.67 19.63
CA THR A 313 -21.36 -26.55 18.69
C THR A 313 -21.64 -27.28 17.37
N LYS A 314 -22.41 -28.37 17.40
CA LYS A 314 -22.84 -29.09 16.19
C LYS A 314 -23.82 -28.28 15.34
N ASP A 315 -24.74 -27.52 15.94
CA ASP A 315 -25.64 -26.64 15.19
C ASP A 315 -24.85 -25.57 14.43
N MET A 316 -23.83 -24.97 15.07
CA MET A 316 -22.97 -23.98 14.43
C MET A 316 -22.12 -24.60 13.33
N ALA A 317 -21.49 -25.73 13.62
CA ALA A 317 -20.65 -26.43 12.65
C ALA A 317 -21.46 -26.84 11.41
N ALA A 318 -22.69 -27.33 11.58
CA ALA A 318 -23.56 -27.70 10.47
C ALA A 318 -23.95 -26.49 9.61
N ALA A 319 -24.31 -25.37 10.23
CA ALA A 319 -24.65 -24.14 9.51
C ALA A 319 -23.46 -23.56 8.75
N THR A 320 -22.27 -23.53 9.37
CA THR A 320 -21.04 -23.11 8.70
C THR A 320 -20.66 -24.08 7.57
N ALA A 321 -20.80 -25.39 7.78
CA ALA A 321 -20.53 -26.39 6.74
C ALA A 321 -21.47 -26.24 5.54
N PHE A 322 -22.76 -25.93 5.76
CA PHE A 322 -23.69 -25.59 4.68
C PHE A 322 -23.24 -24.33 3.93
N LEU A 323 -22.92 -23.25 4.64
CA LEU A 323 -22.44 -22.03 3.99
C LEU A 323 -21.14 -22.26 3.19
N ALA A 324 -20.29 -23.19 3.63
CA ALA A 324 -19.07 -23.56 2.92
C ALA A 324 -19.28 -24.58 1.79
N SER A 325 -20.42 -25.28 1.73
CA SER A 325 -20.70 -26.30 0.70
C SER A 325 -21.21 -25.68 -0.60
N ASP A 326 -21.21 -26.47 -1.67
CA ASP A 326 -21.78 -26.11 -2.98
C ASP A 326 -23.31 -25.89 -2.91
N ASP A 327 -23.98 -26.41 -1.87
CA ASP A 327 -25.42 -26.19 -1.66
C ASP A 327 -25.75 -24.72 -1.39
N ALA A 328 -24.78 -23.95 -0.88
CA ALA A 328 -24.90 -22.52 -0.66
C ALA A 328 -24.24 -21.69 -1.77
N SER A 329 -23.93 -22.28 -2.93
CA SER A 329 -23.17 -21.65 -4.04
C SER A 329 -23.74 -20.31 -4.53
N TYR A 330 -25.02 -20.03 -4.30
CA TYR A 330 -25.67 -18.75 -4.64
C TYR A 330 -25.91 -17.81 -3.44
N ILE A 331 -25.29 -18.10 -2.29
CA ILE A 331 -25.40 -17.32 -1.06
C ILE A 331 -24.05 -16.65 -0.81
N THR A 332 -24.01 -15.33 -0.92
CA THR A 332 -22.86 -14.47 -0.57
C THR A 332 -23.38 -13.13 -0.04
N GLY A 333 -22.67 -12.52 0.89
CA GLY A 333 -23.05 -11.27 1.55
C GLY A 333 -24.14 -11.43 2.61
N GLU A 334 -24.56 -12.65 2.94
CA GLU A 334 -25.70 -12.91 3.81
C GLU A 334 -25.30 -13.24 5.25
N THR A 335 -26.22 -12.94 6.19
CA THR A 335 -26.09 -13.35 7.59
C THR A 335 -27.08 -14.45 7.92
N LEU A 336 -26.58 -15.67 8.11
CA LEU A 336 -27.37 -16.80 8.58
C LEU A 336 -27.50 -16.77 10.10
N VAL A 337 -28.69 -16.44 10.59
CA VAL A 337 -28.99 -16.41 12.03
C VAL A 337 -29.26 -17.84 12.53
N VAL A 338 -28.34 -18.38 13.33
CA VAL A 338 -28.42 -19.73 13.91
C VAL A 338 -28.77 -19.62 15.39
N ALA A 339 -29.98 -19.13 15.69
CA ALA A 339 -30.37 -18.70 17.04
C ALA A 339 -31.64 -19.37 17.59
N GLY A 340 -32.04 -20.51 17.03
CA GLY A 340 -33.20 -21.27 17.53
C GLY A 340 -34.51 -20.49 17.55
N GLY A 341 -34.66 -19.52 16.63
CA GLY A 341 -35.84 -18.66 16.52
C GLY A 341 -35.76 -17.32 17.26
N ILE A 342 -34.65 -17.00 17.94
CA ILE A 342 -34.42 -15.66 18.46
C ILE A 342 -34.15 -14.71 17.27
N PRO A 343 -34.87 -13.57 17.16
CA PRO A 343 -34.56 -12.55 16.18
C PRO A 343 -33.16 -11.98 16.42
N SER A 344 -32.31 -11.99 15.40
CA SER A 344 -31.07 -11.21 15.43
C SER A 344 -31.39 -9.73 15.27
N ARG A 345 -30.68 -8.86 16.00
CA ARG A 345 -30.70 -7.39 15.82
C ARG A 345 -29.46 -6.89 15.06
N LEU A 346 -28.84 -7.75 14.25
CA LEU A 346 -27.73 -7.36 13.38
C LEU A 346 -28.24 -6.50 12.22
#